data_AF-A0A1H9W4U1-F1
#
_entry.id   AF-A0A1H9W4U1-F1
#
_cell.length_a   1.000
_cell.length_b   1.000
_cell.length_c   1.000
_cell.angle_alpha   90.00
_cell.angle_beta   90.00
_cell.angle_gamma   90.00
#
_symmetry.space_group_name_H-M   'P 1'
#
loop_
_entity.id
_entity.type
_entity.pdbx_description
1 polymer ?
#
loop_
_entity_poly.entity_id
_entity_poly.type
_entity_poly.pdbx_seq_one_letter_code
_entity_poly.pdbx_strand_id
1 'polypeptide(L)'
;MATFWPFRPPPRDPAIADLANLLRALHALPAPPVPVRRYQPLTRLRDAIDTDAQRTAPVLSHDDRAWLTHRADELTSRFDGMDFPLGTGLVHADAHTENVAFDDGWRLIDFDEVCLGPRELDLVGALPDHFHTPQAERERLLTAHGYDLTAWPGWTVLRDITELHSLSSYLRLAPGKPAAADQLRVRIRSLRSGDRSVRWRAIS
;
A
#
# COMPACT_ATOMS: atom_id res chain seq x y z
N MET A 1 8.43 17.69 25.53
CA MET A 1 7.94 18.86 24.75
C MET A 1 6.83 18.34 23.86
N ALA A 2 5.63 18.92 23.94
CA ALA A 2 4.51 18.52 23.08
C ALA A 2 4.16 19.72 22.19
N THR A 3 3.97 19.46 20.90
CA THR A 3 3.48 20.47 19.96
C THR A 3 1.96 20.34 19.89
N PHE A 4 1.24 21.42 20.20
CA PHE A 4 -0.21 21.48 20.06
C PHE A 4 -0.55 22.22 18.77
N TRP A 5 -1.30 21.57 17.90
CA TRP A 5 -1.79 22.17 16.65
C TRP A 5 -3.29 22.48 16.80
N PRO A 6 -3.76 23.66 16.35
CA PRO A 6 -5.20 23.94 16.31
C PRO A 6 -5.93 22.90 15.47
N PHE A 7 -6.91 22.22 16.06
CA PHE A 7 -7.76 21.29 15.30
C PHE A 7 -8.63 22.07 14.32
N ARG A 8 -8.54 21.74 13.04
CA ARG A 8 -9.38 22.29 11.97
C ARG A 8 -10.36 21.21 11.53
N PRO A 9 -11.61 21.21 12.02
CA PRO A 9 -12.59 20.22 11.61
C PRO A 9 -12.93 20.43 10.13
N PRO A 10 -12.95 19.35 9.32
CA PRO A 10 -13.41 19.45 7.95
C PRO A 10 -14.94 19.64 7.91
N PRO A 11 -15.51 20.17 6.81
CA PRO A 11 -16.96 20.32 6.66
C PRO A 11 -17.69 18.97 6.52
N ARG A 12 -16.98 17.91 6.14
CA ARG A 12 -17.43 16.51 6.04
C ARG A 12 -16.20 15.60 6.09
N ASP A 13 -16.39 14.29 6.20
CA ASP A 13 -15.28 13.35 6.00
C ASP A 13 -14.77 13.40 4.55
N PRO A 14 -13.45 13.21 4.32
CA PRO A 14 -12.89 13.14 2.98
C PRO A 14 -13.45 11.93 2.23
N ALA A 15 -13.93 12.16 1.02
CA ALA A 15 -14.40 11.11 0.14
C ALA A 15 -13.23 10.56 -0.67
N ILE A 16 -13.35 9.31 -1.14
CA ILE A 16 -12.35 8.70 -2.02
C ILE A 16 -12.10 9.51 -3.32
N ALA A 17 -13.10 10.28 -3.77
CA ALA A 17 -12.97 11.18 -4.90
C ALA A 17 -12.11 12.42 -4.59
N ASP A 18 -12.09 12.92 -3.35
CA ASP A 18 -11.19 14.01 -2.96
C ASP A 18 -9.74 13.54 -3.01
N LEU A 19 -9.48 12.34 -2.47
CA LEU A 19 -8.17 11.68 -2.58
C LEU A 19 -7.73 11.52 -4.03
N ALA A 20 -8.59 10.96 -4.89
CA ALA A 20 -8.28 10.74 -6.30
C ALA A 20 -7.93 12.04 -7.04
N ASN A 21 -8.67 13.13 -6.78
CA ASN A 21 -8.39 14.44 -7.37
C ASN A 21 -7.03 14.99 -6.91
N LEU A 22 -6.69 14.82 -5.63
CA LEU A 22 -5.40 15.23 -5.08
C LEU A 22 -4.25 14.42 -5.67
N LEU A 23 -4.41 13.10 -5.83
CA LEU A 23 -3.43 12.23 -6.48
C LEU A 23 -3.21 12.62 -7.94
N ARG A 24 -4.29 12.94 -8.67
CA ARG A 24 -4.17 13.46 -10.03
C ARG A 24 -3.36 14.75 -10.08
N ALA A 25 -3.60 15.67 -9.14
CA ALA A 25 -2.85 16.92 -9.05
C ALA A 25 -1.37 16.65 -8.71
N LEU A 26 -1.08 15.78 -7.74
CA LEU A 26 0.28 15.36 -7.37
C LEU A 26 1.03 14.78 -8.58
N HIS A 27 0.39 13.88 -9.32
CA HIS A 27 0.97 13.19 -10.47
C HIS A 27 1.31 14.14 -11.63
N ALA A 28 0.61 15.27 -11.74
CA ALA A 28 0.87 16.29 -12.75
C ALA A 28 2.03 17.24 -12.40
N LEU A 29 2.52 17.20 -11.15
CA LEU A 29 3.66 18.03 -10.74
C LEU A 29 4.97 17.52 -11.39
N PRO A 30 5.91 18.45 -11.68
CA PRO A 30 7.26 18.05 -12.06
C PRO A 30 7.95 17.31 -10.91
N ALA A 31 9.03 16.59 -11.22
CA ALA A 31 9.88 16.03 -10.20
C ALA A 31 10.39 17.15 -9.27
N PRO A 32 10.40 16.95 -7.94
CA PRO A 32 10.85 17.96 -7.00
C PRO A 32 12.34 18.30 -7.25
N PRO A 33 12.75 19.56 -7.00
CA PRO A 33 14.14 20.00 -7.21
C PRO A 33 15.11 19.47 -6.14
N VAL A 34 14.66 18.53 -5.30
CA VAL A 34 15.44 17.87 -4.26
C VAL A 34 15.49 16.36 -4.55
N PRO A 35 16.58 15.68 -4.16
CA PRO A 35 16.65 14.23 -4.30
C PRO A 35 15.52 13.55 -3.51
N VAL A 36 14.80 12.65 -4.18
CA VAL A 36 13.77 11.81 -3.57
C VAL A 36 14.12 10.35 -3.85
N ARG A 37 13.92 9.50 -2.84
CA ARG A 37 14.19 8.06 -2.97
C ARG A 37 13.35 7.46 -4.09
N ARG A 38 13.87 6.43 -4.76
CA ARG A 38 13.08 5.65 -5.72
C ARG A 38 12.26 4.60 -5.00
N TYR A 39 11.06 4.33 -5.50
CA TYR A 39 10.26 3.22 -5.03
C TYR A 39 11.01 1.90 -5.24
N GLN A 40 11.02 1.07 -4.21
CA GLN A 40 11.56 -0.30 -4.27
C GLN A 40 10.49 -1.24 -3.73
N PRO A 41 9.95 -2.15 -4.56
CA PRO A 41 8.91 -3.07 -4.13
C PRO A 41 9.39 -3.95 -2.97
N LEU A 42 8.54 -4.10 -1.95
CA LEU A 42 8.67 -5.13 -0.92
C LEU A 42 9.92 -5.04 -0.01
N THR A 43 10.72 -3.96 -0.05
CA THR A 43 11.88 -3.79 0.84
C THR A 43 11.51 -3.98 2.32
N ARG A 44 10.45 -3.32 2.80
CA ARG A 44 9.98 -3.48 4.19
C ARG A 44 9.56 -4.90 4.56
N LEU A 45 9.05 -5.66 3.59
CA LEU A 45 8.68 -7.05 3.83
C LEU A 45 9.94 -7.90 3.98
N ARG A 46 10.93 -7.71 3.10
CA ARG A 46 12.23 -8.40 3.18
C ARG A 46 12.90 -8.12 4.52
N ASP A 47 12.98 -6.85 4.92
CA ASP A 47 13.54 -6.46 6.21
C ASP A 47 12.81 -7.13 7.38
N ALA A 48 11.47 -7.24 7.30
CA ALA A 48 10.68 -7.90 8.32
C ALA A 48 10.91 -9.42 8.36
N ILE A 49 11.08 -10.06 7.19
CA ILE A 49 11.42 -11.49 7.08
C ILE A 49 12.80 -11.74 7.69
N ASP A 50 13.79 -10.94 7.33
CA ASP A 50 15.17 -11.07 7.82
C ASP A 50 15.24 -10.85 9.33
N THR A 51 14.55 -9.83 9.83
CA THR A 51 14.41 -9.57 11.28
C THR A 51 13.77 -10.75 11.99
N ASP A 52 12.71 -11.33 11.42
CA ASP A 52 12.06 -12.52 11.99
C ASP A 52 12.99 -13.74 12.00
N ALA A 53 13.86 -13.89 10.99
CA ALA A 53 14.82 -14.99 10.89
C ALA A 53 15.81 -15.02 12.06
N GLN A 54 16.16 -13.84 12.56
CA GLN A 54 17.15 -13.64 13.60
C GLN A 54 16.58 -13.79 15.02
N ARG A 55 15.26 -13.99 15.16
CA ARG A 55 14.60 -14.15 16.46
C ARG A 55 14.92 -15.53 17.05
N THR A 56 15.04 -15.60 18.39
CA THR A 56 15.14 -16.87 19.12
C THR A 56 13.92 -17.77 18.88
N ALA A 57 12.74 -17.16 18.70
CA ALA A 57 11.51 -17.84 18.33
C ALA A 57 10.87 -17.11 17.13
N PRO A 58 11.23 -17.50 15.89
CA PRO A 58 10.64 -16.91 14.69
C PRO A 58 9.13 -17.16 14.61
N VAL A 59 8.40 -16.18 14.09
CA VAL A 59 6.96 -16.29 13.85
C VAL A 59 6.67 -17.13 12.61
N LEU A 60 7.49 -16.96 11.57
CA LEU A 60 7.34 -17.72 10.33
C LEU A 60 7.95 -19.11 10.48
N SER A 61 7.22 -20.10 9.98
CA SER A 61 7.80 -21.40 9.67
C SER A 61 8.88 -21.26 8.58
N HIS A 62 9.77 -22.24 8.47
CA HIS A 62 10.75 -22.29 7.39
C HIS A 62 10.07 -22.23 6.00
N ASP A 63 8.97 -22.97 5.84
CA ASP A 63 8.24 -23.07 4.57
C ASP A 63 7.47 -21.78 4.22
N ASP A 64 6.97 -21.05 5.21
CA ASP A 64 6.35 -19.75 4.98
C ASP A 64 7.38 -18.68 4.65
N ARG A 65 8.54 -18.70 5.32
CA ARG A 65 9.67 -17.82 5.01
C ARG A 65 10.16 -18.02 3.58
N ALA A 66 10.42 -19.26 3.19
CA ALA A 66 10.90 -19.60 1.86
C ALA A 66 9.89 -19.18 0.78
N TRP A 67 8.59 -19.46 1.01
CA TRP A 67 7.54 -19.07 0.09
C TRP A 67 7.40 -17.55 -0.05
N LEU A 68 7.40 -16.80 1.07
CA LEU A 68 7.31 -15.34 1.05
C LEU A 68 8.50 -14.71 0.33
N THR A 69 9.70 -15.22 0.55
CA THR A 69 10.93 -14.75 -0.11
C THR A 69 10.85 -14.96 -1.61
N HIS A 70 10.53 -16.18 -2.05
CA HIS A 70 10.36 -16.50 -3.47
C HIS A 70 9.26 -15.65 -4.12
N ARG A 71 8.12 -15.49 -3.44
CA ARG A 71 7.01 -14.68 -3.95
C ARG A 71 7.39 -13.20 -4.07
N ALA A 72 8.19 -12.69 -3.13
CA ALA A 72 8.70 -11.33 -3.22
C ALA A 72 9.67 -11.18 -4.39
N ASP A 73 10.56 -12.15 -4.62
CA ASP A 73 11.48 -12.14 -5.77
C ASP A 73 10.73 -12.14 -7.11
N GLU A 74 9.73 -13.01 -7.25
CA GLU A 74 8.90 -13.09 -8.46
C GLU A 74 8.18 -11.76 -8.73
N LEU A 75 7.55 -11.17 -7.72
CA LEU A 75 6.81 -9.91 -7.87
C LEU A 75 7.73 -8.72 -8.14
N THR A 76 8.88 -8.64 -7.47
CA THR A 76 9.88 -7.61 -7.76
C THR A 76 10.37 -7.72 -9.20
N SER A 77 10.73 -8.93 -9.67
CA SER A 77 11.19 -9.13 -11.05
C SER A 77 10.12 -8.77 -12.09
N ARG A 78 8.85 -9.10 -11.82
CA ARG A 78 7.74 -8.71 -12.71
C ARG A 78 7.55 -7.20 -12.72
N PHE A 79 7.59 -6.55 -11.57
CA PHE A 79 7.47 -5.09 -11.45
C PHE A 79 8.57 -4.37 -12.24
N ASP A 80 9.82 -4.84 -12.15
CA ASP A 80 10.97 -4.22 -12.82
C ASP A 80 10.89 -4.33 -14.35
N GLY A 81 10.18 -5.32 -14.88
CA GLY A 81 9.96 -5.53 -16.31
C GLY A 81 8.68 -4.89 -16.87
N MET A 82 7.94 -4.12 -16.07
CA MET A 82 6.65 -3.56 -16.49
C MET A 82 6.78 -2.18 -17.14
N ASP A 83 6.01 -1.98 -18.20
CA ASP A 83 5.73 -0.67 -18.77
C ASP A 83 4.52 -0.05 -18.05
N PHE A 84 4.74 1.13 -17.46
CA PHE A 84 3.75 1.85 -16.67
C PHE A 84 3.09 2.96 -17.51
N PRO A 85 1.79 2.84 -17.87
CA PRO A 85 1.12 3.79 -18.78
C PRO A 85 1.07 5.24 -18.29
N LEU A 86 0.99 5.47 -16.98
CA LEU A 86 1.05 6.82 -16.39
C LEU A 86 2.49 7.33 -16.26
N GLY A 87 3.48 6.49 -16.57
CA GLY A 87 4.90 6.78 -16.42
C GLY A 87 5.32 6.97 -14.96
N THR A 88 6.58 7.37 -14.79
CA THR A 88 7.20 7.61 -13.48
C THR A 88 7.05 9.07 -13.06
N GLY A 89 6.80 9.32 -11.78
CA GLY A 89 6.69 10.65 -11.18
C GLY A 89 6.78 10.59 -9.66
N LEU A 90 6.44 11.70 -9.01
CA LEU A 90 6.28 11.73 -7.56
C LEU A 90 4.99 10.97 -7.19
N VAL A 91 5.11 10.04 -6.24
CA VAL A 91 4.00 9.28 -5.68
C VAL A 91 4.02 9.39 -4.16
N HIS A 92 2.83 9.41 -3.56
CA HIS A 92 2.65 9.45 -2.13
C HIS A 92 3.05 8.12 -1.48
N ALA A 93 2.77 7.00 -2.15
CA ALA A 93 3.02 5.63 -1.74
C ALA A 93 2.32 5.16 -0.44
N ASP A 94 1.45 5.99 0.13
CA ASP A 94 0.59 5.67 1.28
C ASP A 94 -0.72 6.47 1.23
N ALA A 95 -1.32 6.51 0.03
CA ALA A 95 -2.48 7.33 -0.25
C ALA A 95 -3.77 6.67 0.24
N HIS A 96 -4.36 7.22 1.29
CA HIS A 96 -5.68 6.84 1.79
C HIS A 96 -6.43 8.06 2.35
N THR A 97 -7.75 7.93 2.54
CA THR A 97 -8.60 9.06 2.96
C THR A 97 -8.22 9.62 4.33
N GLU A 98 -7.61 8.83 5.22
CA GLU A 98 -7.09 9.32 6.50
C GLU A 98 -5.89 10.29 6.34
N ASN A 99 -5.19 10.25 5.20
CA ASN A 99 -4.11 11.16 4.83
C ASN A 99 -4.64 12.37 4.01
N VAL A 100 -5.94 12.65 4.12
CA VAL A 100 -6.58 13.83 3.52
C VAL A 100 -7.08 14.74 4.62
N ALA A 101 -6.49 15.94 4.71
CA ALA A 101 -6.85 16.97 5.67
C ALA A 101 -7.52 18.17 4.98
N PHE A 102 -8.29 18.94 5.74
CA PHE A 102 -8.95 20.15 5.24
C PHE A 102 -8.26 21.41 5.81
N ASP A 103 -7.77 22.27 4.91
CA ASP A 103 -7.22 23.59 5.20
C ASP A 103 -7.51 24.54 4.01
N ASP A 104 -8.63 25.26 4.13
CA ASP A 104 -9.25 26.06 3.04
C ASP A 104 -9.41 25.30 1.71
N GLY A 105 -9.49 23.97 1.81
CA GLY A 105 -9.46 23.02 0.70
C GLY A 105 -8.85 21.69 1.14
N TRP A 106 -9.11 20.62 0.38
CA TRP A 106 -8.52 19.32 0.64
C TRP A 106 -7.02 19.31 0.34
N ARG A 107 -6.23 18.66 1.20
CA ARG A 107 -4.77 18.53 1.10
C ARG A 107 -4.35 17.11 1.40
N LEU A 108 -3.32 16.63 0.71
CA LEU A 108 -2.59 15.43 1.13
C LEU A 108 -1.67 15.80 2.30
N ILE A 109 -1.56 14.89 3.25
CA ILE A 109 -0.63 14.96 4.39
C ILE A 109 0.16 13.65 4.48
N ASP A 110 1.11 13.58 5.40
CA ASP A 110 1.93 12.37 5.65
C ASP A 110 2.76 11.91 4.43
N PHE A 111 3.75 12.72 4.09
CA PHE A 111 4.68 12.45 2.98
C PHE A 111 5.88 11.59 3.39
N ASP A 112 5.85 10.91 4.54
CA ASP A 112 6.98 10.08 5.02
C ASP A 112 7.31 8.95 4.04
N GLU A 113 6.29 8.50 3.29
CA GLU A 113 6.42 7.44 2.30
C GLU A 113 6.72 7.92 0.88
N VAL A 114 6.76 9.24 0.66
CA VAL A 114 6.91 9.81 -0.67
C VAL A 114 8.15 9.28 -1.40
N CYS A 115 7.98 8.97 -2.67
CA CYS A 115 9.07 8.48 -3.51
C CYS A 115 8.86 8.82 -4.99
N LEU A 116 9.90 8.60 -5.79
CA LEU A 116 9.81 8.57 -7.24
C LEU A 116 9.48 7.14 -7.68
N GLY A 117 8.36 6.97 -8.37
CA GLY A 117 7.89 5.67 -8.81
C GLY A 117 6.79 5.75 -9.86
N PRO A 118 6.29 4.61 -10.35
CA PRO A 118 5.12 4.56 -11.20
C PRO A 118 3.89 5.13 -10.52
N ARG A 119 3.19 6.04 -11.18
CA ARG A 119 2.02 6.75 -10.63
C ARG A 119 0.84 5.84 -10.31
N GLU A 120 0.78 4.66 -10.91
CA GLU A 120 -0.21 3.62 -10.64
C GLU A 120 -0.17 3.13 -9.18
N LEU A 121 0.97 3.29 -8.48
CA LEU A 121 1.14 2.91 -7.09
C LEU A 121 0.13 3.60 -6.15
N ASP A 122 -0.21 4.87 -6.40
CA ASP A 122 -1.14 5.60 -5.55
C ASP A 122 -2.61 5.22 -5.80
N LEU A 123 -2.90 4.54 -6.91
CA LEU A 123 -4.26 4.12 -7.26
C LEU A 123 -4.58 2.70 -6.78
N VAL A 124 -3.56 1.88 -6.55
CA VAL A 124 -3.78 0.48 -6.21
C VAL A 124 -4.34 0.29 -4.80
N GLY A 125 -4.16 1.26 -3.89
CA GLY A 125 -4.48 1.10 -2.46
C GLY A 125 -5.92 0.68 -2.15
N ALA A 126 -6.90 1.14 -2.94
CA ALA A 126 -8.31 0.78 -2.75
C ALA A 126 -8.73 -0.51 -3.47
N LEU A 127 -7.89 -1.03 -4.37
CA LEU A 127 -8.20 -2.15 -5.25
C LEU A 127 -7.95 -3.56 -4.70
N PRO A 128 -7.10 -3.83 -3.66
CA PRO A 128 -6.77 -5.20 -3.37
C PRO A 128 -7.95 -5.96 -2.76
N ASP A 129 -7.99 -7.25 -3.07
CA ASP A 129 -9.18 -8.09 -2.91
C ASP A 129 -9.45 -8.34 -1.43
N HIS A 130 -8.40 -8.61 -0.67
CA HIS A 130 -8.54 -9.02 0.72
C HIS A 130 -8.93 -7.89 1.68
N PHE A 131 -8.91 -6.62 1.25
CA PHE A 131 -9.40 -5.48 2.03
C PHE A 131 -10.90 -5.23 1.83
N HIS A 132 -11.52 -5.82 0.80
CA HIS A 132 -12.96 -5.75 0.51
C HIS A 132 -13.52 -4.32 0.44
N THR A 133 -12.74 -3.38 -0.10
CA THR A 133 -13.24 -2.05 -0.47
C THR A 133 -14.45 -2.21 -1.39
N PRO A 134 -15.60 -1.57 -1.10
CA PRO A 134 -16.80 -1.69 -1.93
C PRO A 134 -16.53 -1.33 -3.39
N GLN A 135 -17.11 -2.10 -4.32
CA GLN A 135 -16.93 -1.89 -5.76
C GLN A 135 -17.24 -0.44 -6.20
N ALA A 136 -18.30 0.15 -5.64
CA ALA A 136 -18.67 1.54 -5.91
C ALA A 136 -17.59 2.55 -5.48
N GLU A 137 -16.80 2.27 -4.43
CA GLU A 137 -15.70 3.15 -4.03
C GLU A 137 -14.48 2.99 -4.94
N ARG A 138 -14.19 1.75 -5.37
CA ARG A 138 -13.14 1.49 -6.38
C ARG A 138 -13.44 2.27 -7.66
N GLU A 139 -14.67 2.18 -8.17
CA GLU A 139 -15.12 2.88 -9.37
C GLU A 139 -15.05 4.41 -9.21
N ARG A 140 -15.44 4.94 -8.04
CA ARG A 140 -15.34 6.38 -7.75
C ARG A 140 -13.89 6.87 -7.74
N LEU A 141 -12.96 6.13 -7.15
CA LEU A 141 -11.53 6.46 -7.14
C LEU A 141 -11.02 6.60 -8.60
N LEU A 142 -11.22 5.55 -9.40
CA LEU A 142 -10.70 5.49 -10.77
C LEU A 142 -11.35 6.54 -11.67
N THR A 143 -12.66 6.74 -11.54
CA THR A 143 -13.40 7.77 -12.30
C THR A 143 -12.93 9.17 -11.95
N ALA A 144 -12.77 9.48 -10.66
CA ALA A 144 -12.34 10.80 -10.22
C ALA A 144 -10.88 11.10 -10.60
N HIS A 145 -10.00 10.08 -10.57
CA HIS A 145 -8.63 10.22 -11.07
C HIS A 145 -8.59 10.39 -12.59
N GLY A 146 -9.50 9.75 -13.33
CA GLY A 146 -9.56 9.81 -14.78
C GLY A 146 -8.68 8.76 -15.47
N TYR A 147 -8.13 7.81 -14.72
CA TYR A 147 -7.43 6.64 -15.25
C TYR A 147 -7.99 5.37 -14.62
N ASP A 148 -8.52 4.47 -15.46
CA ASP A 148 -8.95 3.15 -15.03
C ASP A 148 -7.74 2.21 -14.93
N LEU A 149 -7.20 2.08 -13.72
CA LEU A 149 -6.10 1.17 -13.42
C LEU A 149 -6.46 -0.29 -13.74
N THR A 150 -7.73 -0.68 -13.63
CA THR A 150 -8.14 -2.08 -13.84
C THR A 150 -8.15 -2.51 -15.30
N ALA A 151 -8.18 -1.55 -16.23
CA ALA A 151 -8.09 -1.79 -17.67
C ALA A 151 -6.67 -2.18 -18.13
N TRP A 152 -5.63 -1.93 -17.32
CA TRP A 152 -4.24 -2.27 -17.63
C TRP A 152 -3.80 -3.56 -16.94
N PRO A 153 -3.49 -4.67 -17.67
CA PRO A 153 -3.25 -5.99 -17.07
C PRO A 153 -2.20 -6.04 -15.95
N GLY A 154 -1.23 -5.11 -15.98
CA GLY A 154 -0.17 -4.99 -14.97
C GLY A 154 -0.67 -4.64 -13.56
N TRP A 155 -1.90 -4.12 -13.41
CA TRP A 155 -2.43 -3.72 -12.11
C TRP A 155 -2.48 -4.88 -11.11
N THR A 156 -2.66 -6.11 -11.59
CA THR A 156 -2.70 -7.31 -10.74
C THR A 156 -1.36 -7.59 -10.05
N VAL A 157 -0.24 -7.18 -10.65
CA VAL A 157 1.09 -7.24 -10.01
C VAL A 157 1.18 -6.23 -8.87
N LEU A 158 0.71 -5.00 -9.10
CA LEU A 158 0.67 -3.97 -8.05
C LEU A 158 -0.23 -4.40 -6.90
N ARG A 159 -1.40 -4.99 -7.20
CA ARG A 159 -2.30 -5.56 -6.20
C ARG A 159 -1.57 -6.58 -5.34
N ASP A 160 -0.91 -7.55 -5.98
CA ASP A 160 -0.22 -8.63 -5.29
C ASP A 160 0.97 -8.09 -4.46
N ILE A 161 1.67 -7.06 -4.94
CA ILE A 161 2.72 -6.35 -4.18
C ILE A 161 2.15 -5.67 -2.95
N THR A 162 1.06 -4.92 -3.09
CA THR A 162 0.40 -4.21 -1.97
C THR A 162 -0.10 -5.19 -0.92
N GLU A 163 -0.73 -6.28 -1.34
CA GLU A 163 -1.18 -7.32 -0.43
C GLU A 163 -0.01 -7.97 0.29
N LEU A 164 1.08 -8.31 -0.42
CA LEU A 164 2.27 -8.91 0.19
C LEU A 164 3.00 -7.94 1.13
N HIS A 165 3.10 -6.66 0.75
CA HIS A 165 3.69 -5.60 1.55
C HIS A 165 2.98 -5.46 2.90
N SER A 166 1.65 -5.61 2.92
CA SER A 166 0.84 -5.50 4.12
C SER A 166 1.18 -6.53 5.21
N LEU A 167 1.83 -7.66 4.87
CA LEU A 167 2.26 -8.65 5.86
C LEU A 167 3.41 -8.13 6.72
N SER A 168 4.17 -7.14 6.24
CA SER A 168 5.37 -6.65 6.93
C SER A 168 5.07 -6.10 8.33
N SER A 169 3.99 -5.34 8.49
CA SER A 169 3.57 -4.80 9.79
C SER A 169 3.09 -5.91 10.73
N TYR A 170 2.33 -6.89 10.21
CA TYR A 170 1.84 -8.03 10.99
C TYR A 170 2.99 -8.91 11.47
N LEU A 171 4.00 -9.14 10.63
CA LEU A 171 5.20 -9.90 11.00
C LEU A 171 6.05 -9.20 12.06
N ARG A 172 6.10 -7.86 12.05
CA ARG A 172 6.73 -7.06 13.10
C ARG A 172 5.96 -7.13 14.43
N LEU A 173 4.63 -7.10 14.38
CA LEU A 173 3.76 -7.09 15.57
C LEU A 173 3.55 -8.48 16.20
N ALA A 174 3.58 -9.54 15.40
CA ALA A 174 3.24 -10.90 15.81
C ALA A 174 3.94 -11.43 17.08
N PRO A 175 5.23 -11.14 17.36
CA PRO A 175 5.88 -11.62 18.58
C PRO A 175 5.23 -11.11 19.88
N GLY A 176 4.69 -9.89 19.85
CA GLY A 176 4.08 -9.24 21.02
C GLY A 176 2.55 -9.21 20.98
N LYS A 177 1.93 -9.61 19.87
CA LYS A 177 0.48 -9.45 19.63
C LYS A 177 -0.09 -10.73 18.99
N PRO A 178 -0.68 -11.65 19.76
CA PRO A 178 -1.25 -12.90 19.25
C PRO A 178 -2.26 -12.70 18.11
N ALA A 179 -3.10 -11.67 18.20
CA ALA A 179 -4.05 -11.33 17.13
C ALA A 179 -3.35 -10.98 15.79
N ALA A 180 -2.14 -10.41 15.83
CA ALA A 180 -1.33 -10.16 14.64
C ALA A 180 -0.77 -11.46 14.05
N ALA A 181 -0.31 -12.38 14.90
CA ALA A 181 0.15 -13.68 14.46
C ALA A 181 -0.97 -14.49 13.79
N ASP A 182 -2.19 -14.45 14.35
CA ASP A 182 -3.33 -15.18 13.80
C ASP A 182 -3.78 -14.61 12.45
N GLN A 183 -3.88 -13.28 12.34
CA GLN A 183 -4.16 -12.66 11.05
C GLN A 183 -3.04 -12.93 10.04
N LEU A 184 -1.76 -12.84 10.43
CA LEU A 184 -0.65 -13.17 9.54
C LEU A 184 -0.78 -14.56 8.94
N ARG A 185 -1.13 -15.58 9.74
CA ARG A 185 -1.38 -16.96 9.26
C ARG A 185 -2.55 -17.03 8.27
N VAL A 186 -3.62 -16.28 8.51
CA VAL A 186 -4.75 -16.19 7.56
C VAL A 186 -4.31 -15.59 6.24
N ARG A 187 -3.55 -14.48 6.28
CA ARG A 187 -3.05 -13.79 5.08
C ARG A 187 -2.12 -14.66 4.25
N ILE A 188 -1.15 -15.31 4.88
CA ILE A 188 -0.21 -16.21 4.19
C ILE A 188 -0.98 -17.35 3.53
N ARG A 189 -1.92 -17.97 4.25
CA ARG A 189 -2.72 -19.08 3.72
C ARG A 189 -3.54 -18.67 2.51
N SER A 190 -4.28 -17.55 2.58
CA SER A 190 -5.13 -17.10 1.48
C SER A 190 -4.33 -16.74 0.23
N LEU A 191 -3.15 -16.12 0.41
CA LEU A 191 -2.25 -15.85 -0.72
C LEU A 191 -1.69 -17.14 -1.34
N ARG A 192 -1.30 -18.12 -0.53
CA ARG A 192 -0.76 -19.41 -1.01
C ARG A 192 -1.79 -20.22 -1.77
N SER A 193 -3.03 -20.25 -1.29
CA SER A 193 -4.12 -20.97 -1.96
C SER A 193 -4.71 -20.19 -3.14
N GLY A 194 -4.36 -18.90 -3.30
CA GLY A 194 -4.99 -18.01 -4.27
C GLY A 194 -6.44 -17.66 -3.94
N ASP A 195 -6.88 -17.88 -2.70
CA ASP A 195 -8.26 -17.63 -2.28
C ASP A 195 -8.47 -16.13 -2.00
N ARG A 196 -8.95 -15.42 -3.03
CA ARG A 196 -9.26 -13.99 -2.96
C ARG A 196 -10.58 -13.68 -2.25
N SER A 197 -11.38 -14.68 -1.88
CA SER A 197 -12.65 -14.48 -1.16
C SER A 197 -12.45 -14.16 0.32
N VAL A 198 -11.28 -14.49 0.88
CA VAL A 198 -10.95 -14.26 2.28
C VAL A 198 -10.85 -12.77 2.56
N ARG A 199 -11.56 -12.32 3.60
CA ARG A 199 -11.43 -10.94 4.11
C ARG A 199 -10.40 -10.87 5.21
N TRP A 200 -9.39 -10.01 5.03
CA TRP A 200 -8.41 -9.71 6.07
C TRP A 200 -8.97 -8.67 7.04
N ARG A 201 -8.60 -8.81 8.31
CA ARG A 201 -9.03 -7.88 9.36
C ARG A 201 -7.85 -7.02 9.80
N ALA A 202 -8.10 -5.72 9.92
CA ALA A 202 -7.21 -4.83 10.65
C ALA A 202 -7.19 -5.24 12.13
N ILE A 203 -6.06 -5.04 12.79
CA ILE A 203 -5.89 -5.31 14.21
C ILE A 203 -5.54 -4.00 14.92
N SER A 204 -6.52 -3.46 15.64
CA SER A 204 -6.33 -2.35 16.60
C SER A 204 -5.37 -2.76 17.70
#